data_AF-A0A2D2M6D8-F1
#
_entry.id   AF-A0A2D2M6D8-F1
#
_cell.length_a   1.000
_cell.length_b   1.000
_cell.length_c   1.000
_cell.angle_alpha   90.00
_cell.angle_beta   90.00
_cell.angle_gamma   90.00
#
_symmetry.space_group_name_H-M   'P 1'
#
loop_
_entity.id
_entity.type
_entity.pdbx_description
1 polymer ?
#
loop_
_entity_poly.entity_id
_entity_poly.type
_entity_poly.pdbx_seq_one_letter_code
_entity_poly.pdbx_strand_id
1 'polypeptide(L)'
;MIYSSVSGAVVAALAAGEKGAAKGQAWQKLYKAAEEEAGCLASLSSPSHGLDRTQVDYWLSARLHHLLIPRHWDALVAKYSTSKVKKVQAITAVRPLIASPAPQLFIYKAVTAWAIPKLKGARRKAPRSVSIEVPLDASPWRREATVNAAVAAGQAERRRIEALEEDVIILADSFYDMNTWDLDATSEPTRRRWRAQINEKLDGMVDDALAEVRVILEAEGLLMKDAA
;
A
#
# COMPACT_ATOMS: atom_id res chain seq x y z
N MET A 1 -22.55 -13.18 -1.90
CA MET A 1 -21.25 -13.01 -2.60
C MET A 1 -20.36 -12.11 -1.74
N ILE A 2 -19.04 -12.27 -1.83
CA ILE A 2 -18.13 -11.85 -0.74
C ILE A 2 -17.34 -10.57 -1.11
N TYR A 3 -17.11 -10.30 -2.39
CA TYR A 3 -16.44 -9.07 -2.84
C TYR A 3 -17.35 -8.18 -3.70
N SER A 4 -17.29 -6.87 -3.46
CA SER A 4 -17.99 -5.85 -4.25
C SER A 4 -17.18 -5.32 -5.43
N SER A 5 -15.86 -5.57 -5.48
CA SER A 5 -15.00 -5.17 -6.59
C SER A 5 -13.81 -6.11 -6.77
N VAL A 6 -13.29 -6.20 -7.99
CA VAL A 6 -12.13 -7.03 -8.35
C VAL A 6 -10.86 -6.53 -7.65
N SER A 7 -10.61 -5.22 -7.69
CA SER A 7 -9.47 -4.59 -7.01
C SER A 7 -9.54 -4.79 -5.49
N GLY A 8 -10.73 -4.68 -4.89
CA GLY A 8 -10.95 -4.97 -3.48
C GLY A 8 -10.63 -6.41 -3.12
N ALA A 9 -10.96 -7.37 -4.02
CA ALA A 9 -10.63 -8.77 -3.84
C ALA A 9 -9.13 -9.05 -3.91
N VAL A 10 -8.43 -8.44 -4.87
CA VAL A 10 -6.97 -8.55 -4.99
C VAL A 10 -6.28 -7.98 -3.76
N VAL A 11 -6.67 -6.81 -3.28
CA VAL A 11 -6.09 -6.18 -2.09
C VAL A 11 -6.30 -7.06 -0.85
N ALA A 12 -7.51 -7.60 -0.67
CA ALA A 12 -7.82 -8.50 0.45
C ALA A 12 -7.00 -9.80 0.37
N ALA A 13 -6.91 -10.42 -0.81
CA ALA A 13 -6.12 -11.61 -1.04
C ALA A 13 -4.63 -11.38 -0.74
N LEU A 14 -4.05 -10.30 -1.28
CA LEU A 14 -2.65 -9.96 -1.05
C LEU A 14 -2.35 -9.70 0.44
N ALA A 15 -3.27 -9.03 1.15
CA ALA A 15 -3.14 -8.79 2.57
C ALA A 15 -3.28 -10.09 3.41
N ALA A 16 -4.17 -11.01 3.01
CA ALA A 16 -4.33 -12.30 3.70
C ALA A 16 -3.15 -13.26 3.49
N GLY A 17 -2.51 -13.21 2.31
CA GLY A 17 -1.29 -13.95 2.01
C GLY A 17 -0.04 -13.44 2.74
N GLU A 18 -0.14 -12.38 3.53
CA GLU A 18 0.91 -11.90 4.43
C GLU A 18 0.73 -12.53 5.81
N LYS A 19 1.77 -13.20 6.31
CA LYS A 19 1.75 -13.85 7.63
C LYS A 19 1.37 -12.83 8.72
N GLY A 20 0.11 -12.86 9.15
CA GLY A 20 -0.44 -12.06 10.24
C GLY A 20 -1.66 -11.22 9.82
N ALA A 21 -2.86 -11.80 9.92
CA ALA A 21 -4.16 -11.16 9.65
C ALA A 21 -4.42 -9.83 10.42
N ALA A 22 -3.59 -9.50 11.41
CA ALA A 22 -3.65 -8.23 12.14
C ALA A 22 -3.14 -7.01 11.35
N LYS A 23 -2.31 -7.21 10.31
CA LYS A 23 -1.60 -6.11 9.62
C LYS A 23 -2.37 -5.51 8.43
N GLY A 24 -3.22 -6.28 7.76
CA GLY A 24 -4.00 -5.83 6.59
C GLY A 24 -5.12 -4.82 6.90
N GLN A 25 -5.70 -4.86 8.11
CA GLN A 25 -6.82 -3.99 8.48
C GLN A 25 -6.43 -2.52 8.74
N ALA A 26 -5.15 -2.24 9.00
CA ALA A 26 -4.68 -0.90 9.32
C ALA A 26 -4.59 0.00 8.07
N TRP A 27 -4.22 -0.55 6.91
CA TRP A 27 -3.97 0.23 5.70
C TRP A 27 -5.24 0.48 4.86
N GLN A 28 -6.23 -0.41 4.94
CA GLN A 28 -7.57 -0.16 4.38
C GLN A 28 -8.20 1.10 4.99
N LYS A 29 -7.89 1.43 6.25
CA LYS A 29 -8.33 2.67 6.90
C LYS A 29 -7.62 3.91 6.36
N LEU A 30 -6.35 3.79 5.95
CA LEU A 30 -5.57 4.92 5.42
C LEU A 30 -5.95 5.29 3.99
N TYR A 31 -6.34 4.33 3.15
CA TYR A 31 -6.85 4.61 1.81
C TYR A 31 -8.29 5.11 1.84
N LYS A 32 -9.15 4.51 2.68
CA LYS A 32 -10.56 4.92 2.84
C LYS A 32 -10.77 6.26 3.55
N ALA A 33 -9.83 6.70 4.39
CA ALA A 33 -9.91 8.04 5.00
C ALA A 33 -9.68 9.18 3.97
N ALA A 34 -9.13 8.88 2.79
CA ALA A 34 -9.01 9.84 1.70
C ALA A 34 -10.27 9.89 0.81
N GLU A 35 -11.18 8.92 0.98
CA GLU A 35 -12.45 8.79 0.25
C GLU A 35 -13.58 8.61 1.29
N GLU A 36 -13.84 9.62 2.11
CA GLU A 36 -15.02 9.61 2.98
C GLU A 36 -16.30 9.70 2.14
N GLU A 37 -16.90 8.54 1.83
CA GLU A 37 -18.33 8.24 2.08
C GLU A 37 -18.68 6.78 1.67
N ALA A 38 -18.00 5.77 2.23
CA ALA A 38 -18.44 4.38 2.05
C ALA A 38 -18.09 3.50 3.26
N GLY A 39 -19.14 3.15 4.02
CA GLY A 39 -19.25 2.17 5.10
C GLY A 39 -17.99 1.42 5.56
N CYS A 40 -17.73 1.51 6.87
CA CYS A 40 -16.74 0.69 7.57
C CYS A 40 -17.01 -0.82 7.37
N LEU A 41 -16.24 -1.47 6.47
CA LEU A 41 -16.22 -2.92 6.29
C LEU A 41 -15.79 -3.71 7.54
N ALA A 42 -15.20 -3.05 8.53
CA ALA A 42 -14.81 -3.67 9.81
C ALA A 42 -16.01 -4.07 10.68
N SER A 43 -17.24 -3.64 10.34
CA SER A 43 -18.45 -4.02 11.09
C SER A 43 -19.17 -5.26 10.54
N LEU A 44 -18.67 -5.86 9.46
CA LEU A 44 -19.30 -7.04 8.83
C LEU A 44 -18.73 -8.38 9.29
N SER A 45 -17.79 -8.40 10.25
CA SER A 45 -17.44 -9.63 10.97
C SER A 45 -18.50 -9.97 12.02
N SER A 46 -19.76 -10.12 11.59
CA SER A 46 -20.72 -10.92 12.36
C SER A 46 -20.39 -12.40 12.14
N PRO A 47 -20.48 -13.24 13.18
CA PRO A 47 -20.28 -14.67 13.05
C PRO A 47 -21.52 -15.27 12.39
N SER A 48 -21.71 -15.01 11.09
CA SER A 48 -22.68 -15.77 10.31
C SER A 48 -22.06 -17.14 10.04
N HIS A 49 -22.92 -18.15 10.06
CA HIS A 49 -22.64 -19.58 9.96
C HIS A 49 -22.16 -19.98 8.55
N GLY A 50 -21.15 -19.27 8.02
CA GLY A 50 -20.59 -19.39 6.67
C GLY A 50 -19.06 -19.26 6.69
N LEU A 51 -18.45 -19.57 5.54
CA LEU A 51 -16.99 -19.56 5.34
C LEU A 51 -16.36 -18.27 5.90
N ASP A 52 -15.36 -18.42 6.77
CA ASP A 52 -14.59 -17.32 7.32
C ASP A 52 -13.96 -16.50 6.19
N ARG A 53 -14.28 -15.21 6.16
CA ARG A 53 -13.77 -14.27 5.16
C ARG A 53 -12.26 -14.35 5.01
N THR A 54 -11.53 -14.50 6.12
CA THR A 54 -10.06 -14.56 6.08
C THR A 54 -9.55 -15.84 5.40
N GLN A 55 -10.26 -16.96 5.56
CA GLN A 55 -9.94 -18.22 4.87
C GLN A 55 -10.20 -18.11 3.37
N VAL A 56 -11.29 -17.43 2.98
CA VAL A 56 -11.59 -17.12 1.58
C VAL A 56 -10.50 -16.25 0.97
N ASP A 57 -10.08 -15.19 1.68
CA ASP A 57 -9.04 -14.28 1.20
C ASP A 57 -7.69 -15.00 1.05
N TYR A 58 -7.33 -15.88 1.99
CA TYR A 58 -6.11 -16.69 1.91
C TYR A 58 -6.15 -17.70 0.75
N TRP A 59 -7.27 -18.42 0.61
CA TRP A 59 -7.47 -19.34 -0.51
C TRP A 59 -7.42 -18.58 -1.84
N LEU A 60 -8.05 -17.41 -1.94
CA LEU A 60 -8.03 -16.58 -3.13
C LEU A 60 -6.60 -16.16 -3.46
N SER A 61 -5.79 -15.77 -2.47
CA SER A 61 -4.38 -15.44 -2.70
C SER A 61 -3.61 -16.60 -3.32
N ALA A 62 -3.78 -17.83 -2.79
CA ALA A 62 -3.12 -19.00 -3.35
C ALA A 62 -3.64 -19.29 -4.77
N ARG A 63 -4.95 -19.18 -4.97
CA ARG A 63 -5.61 -19.41 -6.26
C ARG A 63 -5.12 -18.44 -7.33
N LEU A 64 -5.07 -17.15 -7.03
CA LEU A 64 -4.58 -16.12 -7.95
C LEU A 64 -3.10 -16.32 -8.29
N HIS A 65 -2.26 -16.63 -7.29
CA HIS A 65 -0.85 -16.90 -7.52
C HIS A 65 -0.61 -18.13 -8.42
N HIS A 66 -1.51 -19.12 -8.38
CA HIS A 66 -1.41 -20.31 -9.22
C HIS A 66 -1.98 -20.13 -10.63
N LEU A 67 -3.05 -19.34 -10.79
CA LEU A 67 -3.75 -19.20 -12.08
C LEU A 67 -3.21 -18.05 -12.94
N LEU A 68 -2.75 -16.97 -12.32
CA LEU A 68 -2.18 -15.85 -13.06
C LEU A 68 -0.79 -16.18 -13.55
N ILE A 69 -0.46 -15.71 -14.74
CA ILE A 69 0.92 -15.78 -15.23
C ILE A 69 1.84 -14.92 -14.35
N PRO A 70 3.13 -15.28 -14.19
CA PRO A 70 4.03 -14.60 -13.25
C PRO A 70 4.07 -13.07 -13.40
N ARG A 71 4.11 -12.56 -14.64
CA ARG A 71 4.13 -11.11 -14.89
C ARG A 71 2.90 -10.37 -14.37
N HIS A 72 1.72 -10.99 -14.43
CA HIS A 72 0.46 -10.40 -13.97
C HIS A 72 0.41 -10.42 -12.45
N TRP A 73 0.81 -11.53 -11.83
CA TRP A 73 0.96 -11.61 -10.39
C TRP A 73 1.93 -10.55 -9.85
N ASP A 74 3.13 -10.45 -10.44
CA ASP A 74 4.13 -9.48 -10.02
C ASP A 74 3.65 -8.03 -10.23
N ALA A 75 2.93 -7.73 -11.32
CA ALA A 75 2.34 -6.41 -11.53
C ALA A 75 1.31 -6.05 -10.42
N LEU A 76 0.43 -6.99 -10.07
CA LEU A 76 -0.55 -6.80 -8.99
C LEU A 76 0.13 -6.65 -7.62
N VAL A 77 1.13 -7.47 -7.31
CA VAL A 77 1.91 -7.35 -6.07
C VAL A 77 2.63 -6.00 -6.03
N ALA A 78 3.27 -5.58 -7.12
CA ALA A 78 3.96 -4.29 -7.17
C ALA A 78 2.99 -3.13 -6.90
N LYS A 79 1.78 -3.16 -7.48
CA LYS A 79 0.78 -2.10 -7.31
C LYS A 79 0.12 -2.12 -5.92
N TYR A 80 -0.37 -3.28 -5.49
CA TYR A 80 -1.34 -3.40 -4.39
C TYR A 80 -0.80 -4.05 -3.11
N SER A 81 0.37 -4.71 -3.14
CA SER A 81 0.91 -5.38 -1.94
C SER A 81 1.21 -4.41 -0.81
N THR A 82 1.00 -4.87 0.43
CA THR A 82 1.36 -4.15 1.67
C THR A 82 2.74 -4.56 2.18
N SER A 83 3.20 -5.77 1.88
CA SER A 83 4.52 -6.28 2.28
C SER A 83 5.64 -5.59 1.52
N LYS A 84 6.55 -4.98 2.27
CA LYS A 84 7.73 -4.31 1.70
C LYS A 84 8.58 -5.27 0.86
N VAL A 85 8.82 -6.46 1.38
CA VAL A 85 9.68 -7.46 0.75
C VAL A 85 9.06 -7.94 -0.56
N LYS A 86 7.79 -8.37 -0.54
CA LYS A 86 7.11 -8.84 -1.76
C LYS A 86 7.00 -7.73 -2.80
N LYS A 87 6.68 -6.49 -2.37
CA LYS A 87 6.57 -5.34 -3.26
C LYS A 87 7.89 -5.01 -3.95
N VAL A 88 9.01 -5.01 -3.22
CA VAL A 88 10.36 -4.77 -3.80
C VAL A 88 10.78 -5.92 -4.73
N GLN A 89 10.48 -7.17 -4.38
CA GLN A 89 10.73 -8.32 -5.25
C GLN A 89 9.92 -8.20 -6.56
N ALA A 90 8.63 -7.89 -6.46
CA ALA A 90 7.76 -7.71 -7.61
C ALA A 90 8.19 -6.54 -8.51
N ILE A 91 8.57 -5.38 -7.93
CA ILE A 91 9.15 -4.25 -8.69
C ILE A 91 10.38 -4.71 -9.47
N THR A 92 11.23 -5.53 -8.87
CA THR A 92 12.45 -6.06 -9.49
C THR A 92 12.13 -7.03 -10.63
N ALA A 93 11.08 -7.85 -10.48
CA ALA A 93 10.62 -8.80 -11.49
C ALA A 93 9.94 -8.11 -12.69
N VAL A 94 9.19 -7.04 -12.45
CA VAL A 94 8.50 -6.29 -13.51
C VAL A 94 9.44 -5.39 -14.30
N ARG A 95 10.47 -4.81 -13.67
CA ARG A 95 11.44 -3.90 -14.32
C ARG A 95 11.99 -4.40 -15.68
N PRO A 96 12.50 -5.64 -15.81
CA PRO A 96 13.06 -6.12 -17.08
C PRO A 96 12.02 -6.29 -18.20
N LEU A 97 10.73 -6.34 -17.87
CA LEU A 97 9.65 -6.47 -18.86
C LEU A 97 9.36 -5.14 -19.59
N ILE A 98 9.89 -4.02 -19.08
CA ILE A 98 9.62 -2.69 -19.60
C ILE A 98 10.60 -2.35 -20.72
N ALA A 99 10.16 -2.52 -21.96
CA ALA A 99 10.87 -2.01 -23.13
C ALA A 99 10.75 -0.47 -23.18
N SER A 100 11.86 0.25 -22.99
CA SER A 100 11.90 1.72 -23.09
C SER A 100 13.27 2.16 -23.62
N PRO A 101 13.35 3.23 -24.42
CA PRO A 101 14.62 3.84 -24.83
C PRO A 101 15.29 4.62 -23.68
N ALA A 102 14.65 4.76 -22.52
CA ALA A 102 15.19 5.47 -21.38
C ALA A 102 16.40 4.73 -20.74
N PRO A 103 17.34 5.45 -20.10
CA PRO A 103 18.41 4.84 -19.33
C PRO A 103 17.89 3.90 -18.23
N GLN A 104 18.71 2.91 -17.85
CA GLN A 104 18.31 1.91 -16.83
C GLN A 104 17.95 2.52 -15.48
N LEU A 105 18.65 3.58 -15.06
CA LEU A 105 18.33 4.32 -13.85
C LEU A 105 16.93 4.95 -13.94
N PHE A 106 16.60 5.52 -15.09
CA PHE A 106 15.29 6.13 -15.34
C PHE A 106 14.17 5.10 -15.26
N ILE A 107 14.36 3.94 -15.90
CA ILE A 107 13.40 2.83 -15.83
C ILE A 107 13.21 2.37 -14.38
N TYR A 108 14.31 2.13 -13.66
CA TYR A 108 14.26 1.74 -12.25
C TYR A 108 13.47 2.73 -11.39
N LYS A 109 13.78 4.03 -11.51
CA LYS A 109 13.10 5.08 -10.75
C LYS A 109 11.63 5.22 -11.14
N ALA A 110 11.31 5.16 -12.43
CA ALA A 110 9.95 5.25 -12.93
C ALA A 110 9.07 4.09 -12.46
N VAL A 111 9.54 2.83 -12.60
CA VAL A 111 8.81 1.64 -12.12
C VAL A 111 8.60 1.70 -10.61
N THR A 112 9.63 2.09 -9.85
CA THR A 112 9.54 2.20 -8.39
C THR A 112 8.56 3.29 -7.96
N ALA A 113 8.59 4.46 -8.62
CA ALA A 113 7.69 5.58 -8.33
C ALA A 113 6.23 5.30 -8.77
N TRP A 114 6.04 4.45 -9.78
CA TRP A 114 4.72 3.95 -10.16
C TRP A 114 4.14 2.99 -9.11
N ALA A 115 4.95 2.06 -8.62
CA ALA A 115 4.53 1.08 -7.61
C ALA A 115 4.31 1.70 -6.23
N ILE A 116 5.08 2.75 -5.89
CA ILE A 116 4.99 3.48 -4.62
C ILE A 116 4.69 4.95 -4.92
N PRO A 117 3.41 5.32 -5.10
CA PRO A 117 3.01 6.70 -5.34
C PRO A 117 3.31 7.61 -4.15
N LYS A 118 3.54 8.90 -4.42
CA LYS A 118 3.71 9.91 -3.36
C LYS A 118 2.39 10.09 -2.61
N LEU A 119 2.37 9.72 -1.34
CA LEU A 119 1.23 9.95 -0.44
C LEU A 119 1.09 11.46 -0.19
N LYS A 120 -0.01 12.06 -0.67
CA LYS A 120 -0.32 13.47 -0.40
C LYS A 120 -0.55 13.63 1.12
N GLY A 121 0.22 14.50 1.76
CA GLY A 121 0.09 14.79 3.20
C GLY A 121 0.90 13.90 4.15
N ALA A 122 1.43 12.76 3.70
CA ALA A 122 2.34 11.93 4.50
C ALA A 122 3.79 12.41 4.38
N ARG A 123 4.05 13.68 4.77
CA ARG A 123 5.41 14.05 5.14
C ARG A 123 5.81 13.17 6.33
N ARG A 124 7.05 12.67 6.37
CA ARG A 124 7.63 12.14 7.62
C ARG A 124 7.37 13.17 8.70
N LYS A 125 6.41 12.91 9.59
CA LYS A 125 5.99 13.88 10.59
C LYS A 125 7.09 13.85 11.63
N ALA A 126 7.97 14.86 11.60
CA ALA A 126 8.98 15.01 12.64
C ALA A 126 8.28 14.91 14.01
N PRO A 127 8.87 14.23 15.00
CA PRO A 127 8.24 14.04 16.30
C PRO A 127 7.83 15.42 16.84
N ARG A 128 6.52 15.63 17.00
CA ARG A 128 5.97 16.90 17.49
C ARG A 128 6.54 17.14 18.88
N SER A 129 7.25 18.23 19.08
CA SER A 129 7.68 18.63 20.43
C SER A 129 6.42 18.95 21.25
N VAL A 130 6.22 18.21 22.34
CA VAL A 130 5.16 18.49 23.30
C VAL A 130 5.80 19.24 24.45
N SER A 131 5.47 20.52 24.58
CA SER A 131 5.79 21.30 25.77
C SER A 131 4.68 21.07 26.80
N ILE A 132 5.04 20.68 28.03
CA ILE A 132 4.10 20.54 29.14
C ILE A 132 4.39 21.64 30.14
N GLU A 133 3.34 22.35 30.53
CA GLU A 133 3.40 23.29 31.65
C GLU A 133 3.27 22.48 32.95
N VAL A 134 4.32 22.50 33.78
CA VAL A 134 4.34 21.83 35.08
C VAL A 134 4.04 22.88 36.15
N PRO A 135 2.89 22.80 36.85
CA PRO A 135 2.58 23.73 37.93
C PRO A 135 3.61 23.61 39.05
N LEU A 136 4.32 24.70 39.34
CA LEU A 136 5.38 24.73 40.35
C LEU A 136 4.83 24.61 41.78
N ASP A 137 3.57 25.01 42.00
CA ASP A 137 2.88 24.98 43.29
C ASP A 137 2.37 23.57 43.67
N ALA A 138 2.53 22.58 42.78
CA ALA A 138 2.07 21.22 43.03
C ALA A 138 3.04 20.41 43.90
N SER A 139 2.48 19.45 44.66
CA SER A 139 3.25 18.47 45.43
C SER A 139 4.28 17.73 44.55
N PRO A 140 5.50 17.40 45.06
CA PRO A 140 6.57 16.77 44.27
C PRO A 140 6.13 15.53 43.49
N TRP A 141 5.35 14.64 44.10
CA TRP A 141 4.86 13.42 43.44
C TRP A 141 3.89 13.71 42.28
N ARG A 142 3.12 14.81 42.34
CA ARG A 142 2.23 15.21 41.24
C ARG A 142 3.03 15.77 40.07
N ARG A 143 4.09 16.54 40.36
CA ARG A 143 5.02 17.05 39.33
C ARG A 143 5.69 15.89 38.60
N GLU A 144 6.23 14.93 39.35
CA GLU A 144 6.83 13.72 38.79
C GLU A 144 5.83 12.88 37.98
N ALA A 145 4.60 12.70 38.48
CA ALA A 145 3.56 11.98 37.75
C ALA A 145 3.18 12.66 36.43
N THR A 146 3.07 13.99 36.41
CA THR A 146 2.77 14.74 35.17
C THR A 146 3.89 14.64 34.14
N VAL A 147 5.16 14.70 34.58
CA VAL A 147 6.32 14.53 33.70
C VAL A 147 6.39 13.09 33.17
N ASN A 148 6.19 12.08 34.02
CA ASN A 148 6.22 10.67 33.61
C ASN A 148 5.08 10.33 32.64
N ALA A 149 3.86 10.83 32.89
CA ALA A 149 2.73 10.65 31.99
C ALA A 149 2.99 11.27 30.62
N ALA A 150 3.58 12.47 30.60
CA ALA A 150 3.95 13.15 29.36
C ALA A 150 5.05 12.42 28.58
N VAL A 151 6.09 11.94 29.25
CA VAL A 151 7.17 11.15 28.64
C VAL A 151 6.60 9.84 28.07
N ALA A 152 5.75 9.15 28.83
CA ALA A 152 5.10 7.92 28.39
C ALA A 152 4.20 8.15 27.16
N ALA A 153 3.42 9.24 27.14
CA ALA A 153 2.60 9.61 25.99
C ALA A 153 3.46 9.92 24.75
N GLY A 154 4.57 10.64 24.93
CA GLY A 154 5.53 10.93 23.86
C GLY A 154 6.19 9.68 23.29
N GLN A 155 6.59 8.74 24.16
CA GLN A 155 7.16 7.45 23.74
C GLN A 155 6.12 6.56 23.04
N ALA A 156 4.87 6.53 23.52
CA ALA A 156 3.79 5.78 22.89
C ALA A 156 3.47 6.30 21.49
N GLU A 157 3.42 7.62 21.31
CA GLU A 157 3.20 8.23 19.99
C GLU A 157 4.36 7.96 19.04
N ARG A 158 5.61 8.04 19.51
CA ARG A 158 6.79 7.65 18.71
C ARG A 158 6.71 6.19 18.26
N ARG A 159 6.40 5.26 19.17
CA ARG A 159 6.23 3.83 18.82
C ARG A 159 5.12 3.61 17.80
N ARG A 160 4.02 4.37 17.86
CA ARG A 160 2.94 4.30 16.86
C ARG A 160 3.41 4.79 15.50
N ILE A 161 4.13 5.91 15.45
CA ILE A 161 4.69 6.46 14.21
C ILE A 161 5.72 5.47 13.63
N GLU A 162 6.64 4.96 14.46
CA GLU A 162 7.64 3.96 14.07
C GLU A 162 6.97 2.68 13.53
N ALA A 163 5.94 2.15 14.18
CA ALA A 163 5.21 0.98 13.69
C ALA A 163 4.50 1.24 12.34
N LEU A 164 3.89 2.42 12.16
CA LEU A 164 3.31 2.85 10.88
C LEU A 164 4.37 2.99 9.77
N GLU A 165 5.55 3.52 10.11
CA GLU A 165 6.68 3.67 9.19
C GLU A 165 7.34 2.32 8.86
N GLU A 166 7.39 1.38 9.80
CA GLU A 166 7.88 0.01 9.58
C GLU A 166 6.99 -0.78 8.63
N ASP A 167 5.69 -0.49 8.58
CA ASP A 167 4.75 -1.23 7.72
C ASP A 167 4.63 -0.64 6.30
N VAL A 168 4.80 0.68 6.09
CA VAL A 168 4.61 1.32 4.76
C VAL A 168 5.94 1.71 4.10
N ILE A 169 6.11 1.40 2.80
CA ILE A 169 7.24 1.96 2.04
C ILE A 169 6.93 3.43 1.70
N ILE A 170 7.68 4.36 2.30
CA ILE A 170 7.62 5.79 1.97
C ILE A 170 8.96 6.21 1.37
N LEU A 171 8.94 6.61 0.11
CA LEU A 171 10.11 7.13 -0.58
C LEU A 171 10.33 8.61 -0.25
N ALA A 172 11.58 9.04 -0.25
CA ALA A 172 11.92 10.46 -0.06
C ALA A 172 11.39 11.30 -1.23
N ASP A 173 11.08 12.58 -0.97
CA ASP A 173 10.58 13.51 -1.99
C ASP A 173 11.52 13.65 -3.19
N SER A 174 12.84 13.64 -2.94
CA SER A 174 13.87 13.66 -3.97
C SER A 174 13.82 12.45 -4.90
N PHE A 175 13.24 11.32 -4.46
CA PHE A 175 13.07 10.15 -5.32
C PHE A 175 12.08 10.42 -6.45
N TYR A 176 11.11 11.32 -6.27
CA TYR A 176 10.11 11.64 -7.29
C TYR A 176 10.55 12.74 -8.27
N ASP A 177 11.69 13.40 -8.00
CA ASP A 177 12.26 14.42 -8.87
C ASP A 177 12.94 13.77 -10.08
N MET A 178 12.31 13.90 -11.26
CA MET A 178 12.80 13.31 -12.52
C MET A 178 14.13 13.88 -12.98
N ASN A 179 14.54 15.05 -12.49
CA ASN A 179 15.86 15.62 -12.80
C ASN A 179 16.99 14.75 -12.23
N THR A 180 16.71 13.93 -11.22
CA THR A 180 17.70 13.01 -10.61
C THR A 180 17.71 11.63 -11.27
N TRP A 181 16.81 11.38 -12.22
CA TRP A 181 16.61 10.04 -12.82
C TRP A 181 17.47 9.81 -14.06
N ASP A 182 18.03 10.89 -14.60
CA ASP A 182 18.81 10.90 -15.83
C ASP A 182 20.08 11.73 -15.62
N LEU A 183 21.23 11.13 -15.91
CA LEU A 183 22.54 11.77 -15.79
C LEU A 183 22.93 12.50 -17.09
N ASP A 184 22.32 12.13 -18.22
CA ASP A 184 22.68 12.62 -19.55
C ASP A 184 21.99 13.96 -19.91
N ALA A 185 21.36 14.60 -18.91
CA ALA A 185 20.67 15.88 -19.02
C ALA A 185 19.67 15.96 -20.21
N THR A 186 18.96 14.86 -20.49
CA THR A 186 17.97 14.81 -21.57
C THR A 186 16.90 15.88 -21.34
N SER A 187 16.27 16.38 -22.41
CA SER A 187 15.21 17.37 -22.28
C SER A 187 14.03 16.88 -21.44
N GLU A 188 13.46 17.77 -20.63
CA GLU A 188 12.31 17.47 -19.76
C GLU A 188 11.10 16.85 -20.49
N PRO A 189 10.71 17.30 -21.71
CA PRO A 189 9.63 16.66 -22.46
C PRO A 189 9.90 15.19 -22.76
N THR A 190 11.15 14.84 -23.04
CA THR A 190 11.56 13.45 -23.33
C THR A 190 11.43 12.58 -22.09
N ARG A 191 11.90 13.05 -20.93
CA ARG A 191 11.74 12.34 -19.65
C ARG A 191 10.26 12.12 -19.30
N ARG A 192 9.41 13.13 -19.49
CA ARG A 192 7.96 13.01 -19.29
C ARG A 192 7.34 11.96 -20.21
N ARG A 193 7.70 11.97 -21.49
CA ARG A 193 7.25 10.97 -22.46
C ARG A 193 7.68 9.56 -22.06
N TRP A 194 8.93 9.36 -21.67
CA TRP A 194 9.41 8.06 -21.20
C TRP A 194 8.63 7.58 -19.98
N ARG A 195 8.43 8.46 -18.99
CA ARG A 195 7.64 8.12 -17.80
C ARG A 195 6.21 7.74 -18.15
N ALA A 196 5.55 8.50 -19.04
CA ALA A 196 4.20 8.20 -19.48
C ALA A 196 4.11 6.82 -20.15
N GLN A 197 5.02 6.53 -21.09
CA GLN A 197 5.07 5.24 -21.78
C GLN A 197 5.37 4.07 -20.85
N ILE A 198 6.24 4.27 -19.85
CA ILE A 198 6.53 3.24 -18.84
C ILE A 198 5.28 2.98 -17.99
N ASN A 199 4.61 4.03 -17.51
CA ASN A 199 3.40 3.91 -16.71
C ASN A 199 2.27 3.24 -17.51
N GLU A 200 2.07 3.63 -18.77
CA GLU A 200 1.07 3.04 -19.65
C GLU A 200 1.27 1.52 -19.80
N LYS A 201 2.51 1.06 -19.99
CA LYS A 201 2.82 -0.38 -20.06
C LYS A 201 2.56 -1.10 -18.74
N LEU A 202 2.91 -0.48 -17.62
CA LEU A 202 2.70 -1.05 -16.28
C LEU A 202 1.21 -1.12 -15.93
N ASP A 203 0.46 -0.06 -16.21
CA ASP A 203 -0.98 0.00 -15.97
C ASP A 203 -1.71 -0.98 -16.90
N GLY A 204 -1.30 -1.11 -18.17
CA GLY A 204 -1.83 -2.15 -19.07
C GLY A 204 -1.62 -3.58 -18.56
N MET A 205 -0.45 -3.90 -18.00
CA MET A 205 -0.23 -5.22 -17.36
C MET A 205 -1.11 -5.43 -16.13
N VAL A 206 -1.42 -4.38 -15.38
CA VAL A 206 -2.34 -4.44 -14.23
C VAL A 206 -3.77 -4.62 -14.71
N ASP A 207 -4.19 -3.93 -15.77
CA ASP A 207 -5.54 -4.03 -16.33
C ASP A 207 -5.80 -5.43 -16.90
N ASP A 208 -4.85 -5.99 -17.65
CA ASP A 208 -4.91 -7.37 -18.15
C ASP A 208 -5.00 -8.37 -16.97
N ALA A 209 -4.19 -8.17 -15.93
CA ALA A 209 -4.24 -9.00 -14.73
C ALA A 209 -5.59 -8.90 -14.02
N LEU A 210 -6.15 -7.70 -13.87
CA LEU A 210 -7.46 -7.49 -13.25
C LEU A 210 -8.60 -8.12 -14.08
N ALA A 211 -8.50 -8.11 -15.40
CA ALA A 211 -9.43 -8.81 -16.28
C ALA A 211 -9.38 -10.33 -16.06
N GLU A 212 -8.19 -10.92 -15.93
CA GLU A 212 -8.05 -12.35 -15.59
C GLU A 212 -8.58 -12.68 -14.19
N VAL A 213 -8.29 -11.85 -13.19
CA VAL A 213 -8.81 -11.99 -11.82
C VAL A 213 -10.34 -11.94 -11.83
N ARG A 214 -10.95 -11.05 -12.62
CA ARG A 214 -12.41 -10.96 -12.76
C ARG A 214 -12.99 -12.30 -13.21
N VAL A 215 -12.44 -12.91 -14.26
CA VAL A 215 -12.89 -14.20 -14.78
C VAL A 215 -12.79 -15.28 -13.70
N ILE A 216 -11.70 -15.30 -12.93
CA ILE A 216 -11.53 -16.23 -11.80
C ILE A 216 -12.61 -15.99 -10.73
N LEU A 217 -12.83 -14.75 -10.31
CA LEU A 217 -13.81 -14.42 -9.28
C LEU A 217 -15.26 -14.75 -9.69
N GLU A 218 -15.59 -14.57 -10.97
CA GLU A 218 -16.89 -14.91 -11.52
C GLU A 218 -17.10 -16.43 -11.60
N ALA A 219 -16.08 -17.17 -12.05
CA ALA A 219 -16.12 -18.63 -12.11
C ALA A 219 -16.27 -19.27 -10.71
N GLU A 220 -15.65 -18.67 -9.70
CA GLU A 220 -15.68 -19.13 -8.31
C GLU A 220 -16.90 -18.55 -7.54
N GLY A 221 -17.74 -17.73 -8.17
CA GLY A 221 -18.95 -17.16 -7.57
C GLY A 221 -18.69 -16.15 -6.43
N LEU A 222 -17.51 -15.56 -6.40
CA LEU A 222 -17.06 -14.68 -5.31
C LEU A 222 -17.40 -13.20 -5.51
N LEU A 223 -17.61 -12.79 -6.76
CA LEU A 223 -17.95 -11.42 -7.13
C LEU A 223 -19.45 -11.19 -7.02
N MET A 224 -19.86 -10.13 -6.31
CA MET A 224 -21.26 -9.65 -6.35
C MET A 224 -21.59 -9.30 -7.80
N LYS A 225 -22.62 -9.93 -8.38
CA LYS A 225 -23.15 -9.47 -9.66
C LYS A 225 -23.78 -8.11 -9.42
N ASP A 226 -23.27 -7.08 -10.08
CA ASP A 226 -23.95 -5.78 -10.09
C ASP A 226 -25.37 -6.02 -10.63
N ALA A 227 -26.37 -5.83 -9.76
CA ALA A 227 -27.74 -5.70 -10.20
C ALA A 227 -27.80 -4.39 -10.97
N ALA A 228 -27.88 -4.50 -12.30
CA ALA A 228 -28.06 -3.40 -13.24
C ALA A 228 -29.32 -2.58 -12.93
#